data_AF-A0A7X7SK55-F1
#
_entry.id   AF-A0A7X7SK55-F1
#
_cell.length_a   1.000
_cell.length_b   1.000
_cell.length_c   1.000
_cell.angle_alpha   90.00
_cell.angle_beta   90.00
_cell.angle_gamma   90.00
#
_symmetry.space_group_name_H-M   'P 1'
#
loop_
_entity.id
_entity.type
_entity.pdbx_description
1 polymer ?
#
loop_
_entity_poly.entity_id
_entity_poly.type
_entity_poly.pdbx_seq_one_letter_code
_entity_poly.pdbx_strand_id
1 'polypeptide(L)'
;MNASVAAVRDLPSLLGQLQRTGRAGSFVGVVVYDPARPDTDPMNVQFSLEEGRVGFDWLLVQQLNIDDRDRFVALLDANGYTYRTLEANGVPYLRVDHGDLGSLAMRVMSDLYGLKPDDEVDLVLEGVEWPPAASGSADGPG
;
A
#
# COMPACT_ATOMS: atom_id res chain seq x y z
N MET A 1 -8.42 -5.81 15.74
CA MET A 1 -7.83 -4.84 14.80
C MET A 1 -8.84 -3.73 14.61
N ASN A 2 -8.47 -2.48 14.80
CA ASN A 2 -9.29 -1.38 14.29
C ASN A 2 -9.03 -1.34 12.78
N ALA A 3 -9.99 -1.79 11.98
CA ALA A 3 -9.89 -1.66 10.54
C ALA A 3 -10.08 -0.18 10.20
N SER A 4 -9.01 0.47 9.75
CA SER A 4 -9.10 1.78 9.11
C SER A 4 -9.43 1.56 7.64
N VAL A 5 -10.10 2.51 7.02
CA VAL A 5 -10.36 2.51 5.57
C VAL A 5 -9.80 3.78 4.94
N ALA A 6 -9.52 3.74 3.64
CA ALA A 6 -9.18 4.90 2.83
C ALA A 6 -9.80 4.81 1.44
N ALA A 7 -10.01 5.95 0.79
CA ALA A 7 -10.29 5.95 -0.63
C ALA A 7 -9.00 5.69 -1.42
N VAL A 8 -9.09 5.06 -2.59
CA VAL A 8 -7.93 4.82 -3.47
C VAL A 8 -7.16 6.12 -3.79
N ARG A 9 -7.85 7.23 -3.97
CA ARG A 9 -7.24 8.56 -4.20
C ARG A 9 -6.38 9.06 -3.03
N ASP A 10 -6.57 8.52 -1.83
CA ASP A 10 -5.85 8.93 -0.64
C ASP A 10 -4.55 8.14 -0.44
N LEU A 11 -4.29 7.10 -1.23
CA LEU A 11 -3.07 6.29 -1.14
C LEU A 11 -1.79 7.15 -1.22
N PRO A 12 -1.61 8.09 -2.16
CA PRO A 12 -0.43 8.96 -2.16
C PRO A 12 -0.23 9.73 -0.84
N SER A 13 -1.32 10.19 -0.21
CA SER A 13 -1.28 10.89 1.07
C SER A 13 -0.88 9.97 2.22
N LEU A 14 -1.34 8.71 2.21
CA LEU A 14 -0.94 7.65 3.14
C LEU A 14 0.57 7.37 3.07
N LEU A 15 1.14 7.24 1.86
CA LEU A 15 2.60 7.07 1.71
C LEU A 15 3.35 8.29 2.27
N GLY A 16 2.87 9.50 1.98
CA GLY A 16 3.43 10.73 2.52
C GLY A 16 3.38 10.78 4.04
N GLN A 17 2.31 10.27 4.65
CA GLN A 17 2.19 10.17 6.10
C GLN A 17 3.19 9.16 6.67
N LEU A 18 3.27 7.95 6.11
CA LEU A 18 4.23 6.93 6.51
C LEU A 18 5.68 7.45 6.40
N GLN A 19 6.02 8.16 5.33
CA GLN A 19 7.35 8.74 5.15
C GLN A 19 7.69 9.82 6.19
N ARG A 20 6.69 10.59 6.67
CA ARG A 20 6.89 11.69 7.64
C ARG A 20 6.92 11.21 9.08
N THR A 21 6.03 10.30 9.45
CA THR A 21 5.77 9.95 10.85
C THR A 21 6.17 8.52 11.19
N GLY A 22 6.39 7.69 10.17
CA GLY A 22 6.80 6.31 10.36
C GLY A 22 8.15 6.20 11.04
N ARG A 23 8.32 5.12 11.81
CA ARG A 23 9.59 4.67 12.36
C ARG A 23 10.04 3.41 11.62
N ALA A 24 11.26 2.94 11.88
CA ALA A 24 11.69 1.64 11.34
C ALA A 24 10.69 0.54 11.74
N GLY A 25 10.25 -0.24 10.76
CA GLY A 25 9.21 -1.26 10.94
C GLY A 25 7.76 -0.77 10.83
N SER A 26 7.51 0.54 10.67
CA SER A 26 6.18 1.05 10.35
C SER A 26 5.75 0.59 8.96
N PHE A 27 4.45 0.30 8.82
CA PHE A 27 3.86 -0.04 7.54
C PHE A 27 2.39 0.34 7.40
N VAL A 28 1.95 0.37 6.14
CA VAL A 28 0.55 0.48 5.71
C VAL A 28 0.28 -0.66 4.74
N GLY A 29 -0.47 -1.67 5.17
CA GLY A 29 -1.02 -2.71 4.31
C GLY A 29 -2.34 -2.24 3.72
N VAL A 30 -2.48 -2.34 2.40
CA VAL A 30 -3.72 -2.05 1.67
C VAL A 30 -4.31 -3.36 1.20
N VAL A 31 -5.52 -3.65 1.67
CA VAL A 31 -6.20 -4.91 1.44
C VAL A 31 -7.35 -4.70 0.46
N VAL A 32 -7.37 -5.51 -0.60
CA VAL A 32 -8.36 -5.44 -1.68
C VAL A 32 -8.98 -6.81 -1.93
N TYR A 33 -10.31 -6.85 -1.91
CA TYR A 33 -11.09 -8.03 -2.27
C TYR A 33 -11.45 -7.95 -3.75
N ASP A 34 -11.16 -9.02 -4.48
CA ASP A 34 -11.55 -9.12 -5.89
C ASP A 34 -12.96 -9.74 -6.00
N PRO A 35 -13.99 -8.98 -6.41
CA PRO A 35 -15.34 -9.52 -6.53
C PRO A 35 -15.46 -10.60 -7.62
N ALA A 36 -14.52 -10.68 -8.57
CA ALA A 36 -14.47 -11.76 -9.56
C ALA A 36 -13.90 -13.07 -8.98
N ARG A 37 -13.22 -13.01 -7.83
CA ARG A 37 -12.58 -14.14 -7.15
C ARG A 37 -12.92 -14.15 -5.65
N PRO A 38 -14.21 -14.23 -5.26
CA PRO A 38 -14.66 -14.02 -3.88
C PRO A 38 -14.19 -15.08 -2.87
N ASP A 39 -13.80 -16.27 -3.36
CA ASP A 39 -13.31 -17.37 -2.52
C ASP A 39 -11.78 -17.35 -2.33
N THR A 40 -11.08 -16.34 -2.86
CA THR A 40 -9.62 -16.20 -2.74
C THR A 40 -9.29 -15.19 -1.65
N ASP A 41 -8.21 -15.45 -0.90
CA ASP A 41 -7.68 -14.49 0.06
C ASP A 41 -7.43 -13.12 -0.61
N PRO A 42 -7.74 -12.00 0.06
CA PRO A 42 -7.63 -10.69 -0.54
C PRO A 42 -6.18 -10.37 -0.91
N MET A 43 -6.03 -9.54 -1.95
CA MET A 43 -4.72 -8.97 -2.27
C MET A 43 -4.29 -8.08 -1.10
N ASN A 44 -3.00 -8.16 -0.77
CA ASN A 44 -2.38 -7.24 0.18
C ASN A 44 -1.08 -6.69 -0.40
N VAL A 45 -1.03 -5.37 -0.56
CA VAL A 45 0.20 -4.64 -0.88
C VAL A 45 0.59 -3.80 0.32
N GLN A 46 1.89 -3.71 0.59
CA GLN A 46 2.39 -3.02 1.77
C GLN A 46 3.26 -1.84 1.36
N PHE A 47 3.05 -0.69 1.98
CA PHE A 47 4.05 0.36 2.05
C PHE A 47 4.84 0.19 3.33
N SER A 48 6.15 0.02 3.24
CA SER A 48 7.01 -0.17 4.42
C SER A 48 8.21 0.79 4.41
N LEU A 49 8.57 1.26 5.60
CA LEU A 49 9.73 2.12 5.80
C LEU A 49 10.97 1.27 6.13
N GLU A 50 11.85 1.12 5.15
CA GLU A 50 13.14 0.44 5.31
C GLU A 50 14.28 1.44 5.09
N GLU A 51 15.25 1.46 6.01
CA GLU A 51 16.42 2.37 5.94
C GLU A 51 16.04 3.86 5.73
N GLY A 52 14.89 4.27 6.30
CA GLY A 52 14.38 5.64 6.20
C GLY A 52 13.64 5.98 4.90
N ARG A 53 13.42 5.00 4.02
CA ARG A 53 12.74 5.17 2.73
C ARG A 53 11.51 4.28 2.63
N VAL A 54 10.39 4.87 2.22
CA VAL A 54 9.18 4.12 1.90
C VAL A 54 9.38 3.35 0.59
N GLY A 55 9.00 2.08 0.58
CA GLY A 55 8.88 1.25 -0.62
C GLY A 55 7.49 0.66 -0.74
N PHE A 56 7.14 0.25 -1.95
CA PHE A 56 5.97 -0.53 -2.31
C PHE A 56 6.38 -2.01 -2.35
N ASP A 57 5.73 -2.83 -1.55
CA ASP A 57 6.01 -4.26 -1.42
C ASP A 57 4.80 -5.10 -1.91
N TRP A 58 5.05 -5.94 -2.90
CA TRP A 58 4.12 -6.96 -3.37
C TRP A 58 4.47 -8.29 -2.70
N LEU A 59 3.73 -8.64 -1.65
CA LEU A 59 4.00 -9.83 -0.82
C LEU A 59 3.53 -11.10 -1.53
N LEU A 60 4.41 -12.08 -1.76
CA LEU A 60 4.06 -13.35 -2.41
C LEU A 60 3.59 -14.38 -1.36
N VAL A 61 2.53 -14.02 -0.63
CA VAL A 61 1.89 -14.87 0.41
C VAL A 61 0.43 -15.13 0.09
N GLN A 62 -0.33 -14.07 -0.19
CA GLN A 62 -1.73 -14.18 -0.52
C GLN A 62 -1.86 -14.80 -1.91
N GLN A 63 -2.82 -15.71 -2.08
CA GLN A 63 -2.99 -16.42 -3.36
C GLN A 63 -3.22 -15.44 -4.52
N LEU A 64 -3.98 -14.36 -4.31
CA LEU A 64 -4.15 -13.30 -5.32
C LEU A 64 -2.83 -12.64 -5.72
N ASN A 65 -1.95 -12.33 -4.77
CA ASN A 65 -0.64 -11.75 -5.08
C ASN A 65 0.26 -12.74 -5.86
N ILE A 66 0.17 -14.03 -5.55
CA ILE A 66 0.91 -15.09 -6.25
C ILE A 66 0.41 -15.21 -7.69
N ASP A 67 -0.91 -15.30 -7.87
CA ASP A 67 -1.55 -15.46 -9.18
C ASP A 67 -1.36 -14.22 -10.07
N ASP A 68 -1.45 -13.03 -9.48
CA ASP A 68 -1.32 -11.77 -10.22
C ASP A 68 0.13 -11.26 -10.31
N ARG A 69 1.13 -12.02 -9.85
CA ARG A 69 2.55 -11.64 -9.87
C ARG A 69 3.01 -11.16 -11.24
N ASP A 70 2.73 -11.93 -12.29
CA ASP A 70 3.21 -11.61 -13.64
C ASP A 70 2.47 -10.40 -14.22
N ARG A 71 1.21 -10.19 -13.84
CA ARG A 71 0.44 -8.98 -14.20
C ARG A 71 1.01 -7.73 -13.52
N PHE A 72 1.39 -7.85 -12.24
CA PHE A 72 2.06 -6.78 -11.52
C PHE A 72 3.43 -6.45 -12.14
N VAL A 73 4.25 -7.45 -12.45
CA VAL A 73 5.54 -7.24 -13.14
C VAL A 73 5.35 -6.56 -14.50
N ALA A 74 4.38 -7.01 -15.31
CA ALA A 74 4.08 -6.37 -16.59
C ALA A 74 3.63 -4.91 -16.43
N LEU A 75 2.87 -4.59 -15.38
CA LEU A 75 2.49 -3.21 -15.05
C LEU A 75 3.72 -2.37 -14.71
N LEU A 76 4.66 -2.89 -13.91
CA LEU A 76 5.90 -2.20 -13.57
C LEU A 76 6.72 -1.89 -14.82
N ASP A 77 6.94 -2.91 -15.66
CA ASP A 77 7.70 -2.78 -16.91
C ASP A 77 7.08 -1.73 -17.85
N ALA A 78 5.75 -1.78 -18.02
CA ALA A 78 5.02 -0.84 -18.88
C ALA A 78 5.09 0.62 -18.38
N ASN A 79 5.35 0.83 -17.09
CA ASN A 79 5.43 2.15 -16.46
C ASN A 79 6.87 2.55 -16.09
N GLY A 80 7.88 1.78 -16.51
CA GLY A 80 9.29 2.11 -16.31
C GLY A 80 9.78 1.97 -14.87
N TYR A 81 9.07 1.20 -14.03
CA TYR A 81 9.53 0.86 -12.69
C TYR A 81 10.42 -0.38 -12.75
N THR A 82 11.46 -0.40 -11.93
CA THR A 82 12.21 -1.63 -11.65
C THR A 82 11.88 -2.12 -10.25
N TYR A 83 12.11 -3.40 -9.98
CA TYR A 83 11.87 -3.98 -8.66
C TYR A 83 13.03 -4.85 -8.22
N ARG A 84 13.15 -5.04 -6.90
CA ARG A 84 14.05 -6.02 -6.28
C ARG A 84 13.23 -7.17 -5.74
N THR A 85 13.70 -8.40 -5.91
CA THR A 85 13.15 -9.54 -5.20
C THR A 85 13.88 -9.68 -3.88
N LEU A 86 13.13 -9.65 -2.78
CA LEU A 86 13.62 -9.71 -1.42
C LEU A 86 12.87 -10.79 -0.64
N GLU A 87 13.36 -11.14 0.55
CA GLU A 87 12.70 -12.06 1.46
C GLU A 87 12.80 -11.53 2.89
N ALA A 88 11.69 -11.59 3.64
CA ALA A 88 11.65 -11.26 5.05
C ALA A 88 10.78 -12.29 5.79
N ASN A 89 11.28 -12.83 6.90
CA ASN A 89 10.57 -13.86 7.69
C ASN A 89 10.11 -15.08 6.88
N GLY A 90 10.89 -15.50 5.87
CA GLY A 90 10.55 -16.60 4.97
C GLY A 90 9.48 -16.27 3.93
N VAL A 91 9.08 -15.00 3.82
CA VAL A 91 8.12 -14.50 2.82
C VAL A 91 8.87 -13.76 1.71
N PRO A 92 8.83 -14.25 0.47
CA PRO A 92 9.36 -13.51 -0.67
C PRO A 92 8.43 -12.35 -1.07
N TYR A 93 9.01 -11.26 -1.52
CA TYR A 93 8.25 -10.10 -1.99
C TYR A 93 9.01 -9.31 -3.07
N LEU A 94 8.27 -8.54 -3.87
CA LEU A 94 8.83 -7.63 -4.86
C LEU A 94 8.76 -6.20 -4.31
N ARG A 95 9.90 -5.52 -4.23
CA ARG A 95 10.00 -4.16 -3.70
C ARG A 95 10.31 -3.15 -4.80
N VAL A 96 9.53 -2.08 -4.84
CA VAL A 96 9.80 -0.85 -5.61
C VAL A 96 10.02 0.29 -4.63
N ASP A 97 11.17 0.94 -4.69
CA ASP A 97 11.63 1.95 -3.72
C ASP A 97 12.06 3.27 -4.37
N HIS A 98 11.60 3.50 -5.60
CA HIS A 98 11.89 4.69 -6.39
C HIS A 98 10.71 5.08 -7.27
N GLY A 99 10.80 6.27 -7.87
CA GLY A 99 9.74 6.85 -8.67
C GLY A 99 8.56 7.34 -7.82
N ASP A 100 7.43 7.57 -8.48
CA ASP A 100 6.20 7.97 -7.81
C ASP A 100 5.43 6.73 -7.37
N LEU A 101 5.65 6.31 -6.12
CA LEU A 101 5.00 5.13 -5.54
C LEU A 101 3.50 5.34 -5.30
N GLY A 102 3.04 6.59 -5.14
CA GLY A 102 1.62 6.91 -4.97
C GLY A 102 0.87 6.67 -6.29
N SER A 103 1.43 7.16 -7.40
CA SER A 103 0.90 6.88 -8.74
C SER A 103 0.95 5.39 -9.08
N LEU A 104 2.01 4.69 -8.70
CA LEU A 104 2.09 3.22 -8.86
C LEU A 104 0.95 2.52 -8.10
N ALA A 105 0.73 2.89 -6.84
CA ALA A 105 -0.34 2.30 -6.02
C ALA A 105 -1.71 2.49 -6.66
N MET A 106 -2.03 3.72 -7.09
CA MET A 106 -3.30 4.00 -7.76
C MET A 106 -3.46 3.17 -9.04
N ARG A 107 -2.40 3.00 -9.84
CA ARG A 107 -2.41 2.15 -11.04
C ARG A 107 -2.63 0.68 -10.73
N VAL A 108 -2.02 0.16 -9.66
CA VAL A 108 -2.29 -1.23 -9.23
C VAL A 108 -3.76 -1.40 -8.89
N MET A 109 -4.34 -0.47 -8.12
CA MET A 109 -5.76 -0.52 -7.76
C MET A 109 -6.67 -0.45 -8.99
N SER A 110 -6.39 0.46 -9.93
CA SER A 110 -7.22 0.64 -11.12
C SER A 110 -7.02 -0.46 -12.18
N ASP A 111 -5.77 -0.75 -12.54
CA ASP A 111 -5.47 -1.53 -13.73
C ASP A 111 -5.54 -3.04 -13.46
N LEU A 112 -5.24 -3.47 -12.23
CA LEU A 112 -5.32 -4.88 -11.85
C LEU A 112 -6.67 -5.26 -11.24
N TYR A 113 -7.28 -4.36 -10.47
CA TYR A 113 -8.48 -4.64 -9.68
C TYR A 113 -9.71 -3.79 -10.04
N GLY A 114 -9.60 -2.88 -11.01
CA GLY A 114 -10.74 -2.10 -11.51
C GLY A 114 -11.29 -1.07 -10.52
N LEU A 115 -10.56 -0.77 -9.43
CA LEU A 115 -11.00 0.17 -8.42
C LEU A 115 -10.94 1.61 -8.94
N LYS A 116 -11.92 2.41 -8.54
CA LYS A 116 -12.03 3.83 -8.84
C LYS A 116 -11.42 4.67 -7.72
N PRO A 117 -11.08 5.94 -7.98
CA PRO A 117 -10.48 6.83 -6.98
C PRO A 117 -11.28 6.95 -5.67
N ASP A 118 -12.60 6.79 -5.73
CA ASP A 118 -13.51 6.97 -4.60
C ASP A 118 -13.90 5.64 -3.93
N ASP A 119 -13.47 4.50 -4.48
CA ASP A 119 -13.70 3.20 -3.87
C ASP A 119 -12.85 3.07 -2.59
N GLU A 120 -13.41 2.42 -1.58
CA GLU A 120 -12.74 2.20 -0.30
C GLU A 120 -11.87 0.94 -0.33
N VAL A 121 -10.72 1.03 0.33
CA VAL A 121 -9.82 -0.09 0.61
C VAL A 121 -9.60 -0.22 2.11
N ASP A 122 -9.46 -1.45 2.57
CA ASP A 122 -9.16 -1.74 3.96
C ASP A 122 -7.67 -1.50 4.24
N LEU A 123 -7.38 -0.99 5.44
CA LEU A 123 -6.02 -0.70 5.88
C LEU A 123 -5.63 -1.53 7.10
N VAL A 124 -4.40 -2.03 7.06
CA VAL A 124 -3.69 -2.59 8.22
C VAL A 124 -2.50 -1.68 8.51
N LEU A 125 -2.51 -1.02 9.66
CA LEU A 125 -1.54 0.02 10.00
C LEU A 125 -0.66 -0.42 11.17
N GLU A 126 0.65 -0.14 11.07
CA GLU A 126 1.59 -0.25 12.18
C GLU A 126 2.47 0.99 12.24
N GLY A 127 2.48 1.65 13.40
CA GLY A 127 3.29 2.85 13.64
C GLY A 127 2.94 4.05 12.74
N VAL A 128 1.73 4.09 12.18
CA VAL A 128 1.13 5.21 11.43
C VAL A 128 -0.35 5.31 11.80
N GLU A 129 -0.89 6.53 11.83
CA GLU A 129 -2.32 6.79 12.05
C GLU A 129 -3.00 7.24 10.76
N TRP A 130 -4.24 6.79 10.55
CA TRP A 130 -5.08 7.22 9.44
C TRP A 130 -6.60 7.19 9.78
N PRO A 131 -7.36 8.26 9.45
CA PRO A 131 -6.86 9.57 9.01
C PRO A 131 -6.01 10.22 10.12
N PRO A 132 -5.07 11.12 9.78
CA PRO A 132 -4.28 11.79 10.80
C PRO A 132 -5.20 12.55 11.75
N ALA A 133 -4.91 12.50 13.06
CA ALA A 133 -5.64 13.31 14.03
C ALA A 133 -5.66 14.77 13.55
N ALA A 134 -6.84 15.39 13.55
CA ALA A 134 -6.94 16.83 13.30
C ALA A 134 -5.95 17.49 14.26
N SER A 135 -4.96 18.21 13.70
CA SER A 135 -4.06 19.02 14.51
C SER A 135 -4.96 19.94 15.31
N GLY A 136 -5.04 19.70 16.63
CA GLY A 136 -6.04 20.34 17.46
C GLY A 136 -6.06 21.83 17.20
N SER A 137 -7.25 22.39 16.96
CA SER A 137 -7.47 23.81 17.12
C SER A 137 -6.91 24.18 18.49
N ALA A 138 -5.77 24.86 18.48
CA ALA A 138 -5.33 25.62 19.63
C ALA A 138 -6.33 26.77 19.74
N ASP A 139 -7.49 26.51 20.34
CA ASP A 139 -8.24 27.54 21.03
C ASP A 139 -7.34 27.99 22.18
N GLY A 140 -6.49 28.97 21.86
CA GLY A 140 -5.73 29.72 22.83
C GLY A 140 -6.69 30.44 23.79
N PRO A 141 -6.26 30.69 25.04
CA PRO A 141 -7.13 31.32 26.01
C PRO A 141 -7.31 32.80 25.64
N GLY A 142 -8.56 33.24 25.55
CA GLY A 142 -8.97 34.64 25.51
C GLY A 142 -9.98 34.90 26.59
#